data_AF-A0A957G7L0-F1
#
_entry.id   AF-A0A957G7L0-F1
#
_cell.length_a   1.000
_cell.length_b   1.000
_cell.length_c   1.000
_cell.angle_alpha   90.00
_cell.angle_beta   90.00
_cell.angle_gamma   90.00
#
_symmetry.space_group_name_H-M   'P 1'
#
loop_
_entity.id
_entity.type
_entity.pdbx_description
1 polymer ?
#
loop_
_entity_poly.entity_id
_entity_poly.type
_entity_poly.pdbx_seq_one_letter_code
_entity_poly.pdbx_strand_id
1 'polypeptide(L)'
;MKYGYFDDGNREYVITRPDTSLPWINYLGSQEYFGLISNTTGRDAPTHGEAKNAWLTGTAAWNYSAMTHCIWGIRPGFSATRHFRGAQYHIQVTRRGLGQTVPLVVDGQPVVGDTLPTAPAGANVHVIATLN
;
A
#
# COMPACT_ATOMS: atom_id res chain seq x y z
N MET A 1 -35.09 -14.80 -13.20
CA MET A 1 -34.82 -14.21 -14.53
C MET A 1 -33.57 -14.88 -15.11
N LYS A 2 -33.56 -15.21 -16.40
CA LYS A 2 -32.45 -15.92 -17.07
C LYS A 2 -31.55 -14.90 -17.77
N TYR A 3 -30.31 -14.74 -17.32
CA TYR A 3 -29.37 -13.70 -17.78
C TYR A 3 -28.46 -14.15 -18.96
N GLY A 4 -28.60 -15.41 -19.38
CA GLY A 4 -27.76 -16.03 -20.39
C GLY A 4 -28.02 -17.52 -20.55
N TYR A 5 -27.10 -18.22 -21.20
CA TYR A 5 -27.13 -19.68 -21.36
C TYR A 5 -25.70 -20.24 -21.39
N PHE A 6 -25.55 -21.52 -21.07
CA PHE A 6 -24.27 -22.22 -21.22
C PHE A 6 -24.18 -22.79 -22.65
N ASP A 7 -23.10 -22.45 -23.36
CA ASP A 7 -22.73 -23.04 -24.63
C ASP A 7 -21.79 -24.22 -24.33
N ASP A 8 -22.33 -25.44 -24.43
CA ASP A 8 -21.57 -26.66 -24.15
C ASP A 8 -20.45 -26.92 -25.18
N GLY A 9 -20.61 -26.46 -26.42
CA GLY A 9 -19.62 -26.69 -27.48
C GLY A 9 -18.34 -25.90 -27.23
N ASN A 10 -18.50 -24.66 -26.78
CA ASN A 10 -17.37 -23.79 -26.43
C ASN A 10 -17.02 -23.84 -24.93
N ARG A 11 -17.85 -24.51 -24.12
CA ARG A 11 -17.71 -24.66 -22.66
C ARG A 11 -17.67 -23.32 -21.92
N GLU A 12 -18.53 -22.40 -22.32
CA GLU A 12 -18.62 -21.07 -21.71
C GLU A 12 -20.07 -20.68 -21.43
N TYR A 13 -20.27 -19.76 -20.49
CA TYR A 13 -21.59 -19.19 -20.22
C TYR A 13 -21.74 -17.83 -20.92
N VAL A 14 -22.65 -17.76 -21.88
CA VAL A 14 -22.91 -16.57 -22.71
C VAL A 14 -23.98 -15.71 -22.04
N ILE A 15 -23.60 -14.51 -21.61
CA ILE A 15 -24.50 -13.52 -21.01
C ILE A 15 -25.16 -12.70 -22.14
N THR A 16 -26.48 -12.82 -22.29
CA THR A 16 -27.25 -12.11 -23.34
C THR A 16 -27.90 -10.83 -22.85
N ARG A 17 -28.03 -10.68 -21.52
CA ARG A 17 -28.62 -9.50 -20.91
C ARG A 17 -27.83 -9.10 -19.66
N PRO A 18 -26.79 -8.26 -19.83
CA PRO A 18 -25.95 -7.81 -18.72
C PRO A 18 -26.64 -6.66 -17.99
N ASP A 19 -27.75 -6.96 -17.30
CA ASP A 19 -28.40 -6.00 -16.41
C ASP A 19 -27.56 -5.81 -15.14
N THR A 20 -26.35 -5.26 -15.29
CA THR A 20 -25.51 -4.86 -14.17
C THR A 20 -26.10 -3.60 -13.54
N SER A 21 -26.12 -3.52 -12.21
CA SER A 21 -26.51 -2.29 -11.51
C SER A 21 -25.73 -1.09 -12.06
N LEU A 22 -26.40 0.05 -12.26
CA LEU A 22 -25.76 1.30 -12.68
C LEU A 22 -24.53 1.63 -11.81
N PRO A 23 -23.45 2.18 -12.39
CA PRO A 23 -22.21 2.41 -11.66
C PRO A 23 -22.40 3.47 -10.57
N TRP A 24 -21.72 3.27 -9.45
CA TRP A 24 -21.72 4.13 -8.27
C TRP A 24 -20.30 4.63 -8.00
N ILE A 25 -20.14 5.77 -7.31
CA ILE A 25 -18.86 6.51 -7.15
C ILE A 25 -18.35 6.43 -5.70
N ASN A 26 -17.04 6.25 -5.53
CA ASN A 26 -16.36 6.45 -4.24
C ASN A 26 -15.87 7.89 -4.09
N TYR A 27 -16.04 8.45 -2.91
CA TYR A 27 -15.51 9.74 -2.52
C TYR A 27 -14.48 9.55 -1.41
N LEU A 28 -13.27 10.03 -1.63
CA LEU A 28 -12.27 10.19 -0.58
C LEU A 28 -11.76 11.62 -0.63
N GLY A 29 -11.99 12.34 0.46
CA GLY A 29 -11.54 13.71 0.62
C GLY A 29 -11.46 14.11 2.09
N SER A 30 -10.66 15.15 2.33
CA SER A 30 -10.70 15.99 3.53
C SER A 30 -11.03 17.42 3.09
N GLN A 31 -11.03 18.40 4.00
CA GLN A 31 -11.31 19.80 3.65
C GLN A 31 -10.32 20.40 2.63
N GLU A 32 -9.13 19.82 2.49
CA GLU A 32 -8.05 20.39 1.64
C GLU A 32 -7.76 19.58 0.37
N TYR A 33 -8.32 18.37 0.19
CA TYR A 33 -8.04 17.55 -0.99
C TYR A 33 -9.20 16.63 -1.40
N PHE A 34 -9.35 16.42 -2.71
CA PHE A 34 -10.36 15.58 -3.34
C PHE A 34 -9.77 14.76 -4.50
N GLY A 35 -10.10 13.45 -4.60
CA GLY A 35 -9.64 12.62 -5.72
C GLY A 35 -10.55 11.43 -6.03
N LEU A 36 -10.57 11.03 -7.31
CA LEU A 36 -11.39 9.94 -7.88
C LEU A 36 -10.49 8.90 -8.61
N ILE A 37 -11.01 7.67 -8.80
CA ILE A 37 -10.79 6.74 -9.95
C ILE A 37 -10.15 5.36 -9.63
N SER A 38 -10.74 4.32 -10.24
CA SER A 38 -10.09 3.04 -10.53
C SER A 38 -10.49 2.52 -11.91
N ASN A 39 -9.49 1.91 -12.58
CA ASN A 39 -9.44 1.34 -13.93
C ASN A 39 -9.80 2.36 -15.04
N THR A 40 -8.90 2.54 -16.00
CA THR A 40 -9.12 3.46 -17.12
C THR A 40 -8.57 2.81 -18.37
N THR A 41 -9.38 2.77 -19.41
CA THR A 41 -9.05 2.11 -20.66
C THR A 41 -7.84 2.81 -21.31
N GLY A 42 -6.82 2.01 -21.65
CA GLY A 42 -5.55 2.48 -22.20
C GLY A 42 -5.68 3.19 -23.55
N ARG A 43 -4.62 3.89 -23.95
CA ARG A 43 -4.59 4.78 -25.12
C ARG A 43 -5.00 4.10 -26.43
N ASP A 44 -4.63 2.83 -26.61
CA ASP A 44 -4.75 2.15 -27.90
C ASP A 44 -6.15 1.51 -28.10
N ALA A 45 -7.08 1.70 -27.17
CA ALA A 45 -8.43 1.19 -27.27
C ALA A 45 -9.41 2.24 -27.84
N PRO A 46 -10.46 1.82 -28.56
CA PRO A 46 -11.49 2.73 -29.08
C PRO A 46 -12.21 3.56 -28.01
N THR A 47 -12.23 3.09 -26.76
CA THR A 47 -12.85 3.78 -25.62
C THR A 47 -11.81 4.27 -24.61
N HIS A 48 -10.68 4.79 -25.09
CA HIS A 48 -9.67 5.40 -24.23
C HIS A 48 -10.29 6.36 -23.20
N GLY A 49 -9.90 6.22 -21.93
CA GLY A 49 -10.44 7.03 -20.83
C GLY A 49 -11.68 6.43 -20.15
N GLU A 50 -12.32 5.40 -20.72
CA GLU A 50 -13.47 4.75 -20.10
C GLU A 50 -13.06 3.95 -18.86
N ALA A 51 -13.75 4.18 -17.73
CA ALA A 51 -13.54 3.47 -16.47
C ALA A 51 -14.57 2.36 -16.23
N LYS A 52 -14.10 1.25 -15.66
CA LYS A 52 -14.77 -0.04 -15.39
C LYS A 52 -14.26 -0.58 -14.05
N ASN A 53 -14.85 -1.67 -13.54
CA ASN A 53 -14.42 -2.35 -12.31
C ASN A 53 -14.22 -1.38 -11.13
N ALA A 54 -15.18 -0.48 -10.94
CA ALA A 54 -15.18 0.42 -9.79
C ALA A 54 -15.30 -0.39 -8.47
N TRP A 55 -14.89 0.23 -7.36
CA TRP A 55 -15.02 -0.26 -5.97
C TRP A 55 -13.97 -1.22 -5.46
N LEU A 56 -14.09 -2.51 -5.78
CA LEU A 56 -13.28 -3.55 -5.14
C LEU A 56 -11.89 -3.63 -5.76
N THR A 57 -11.08 -2.64 -5.45
CA THR A 57 -9.75 -2.44 -5.97
C THR A 57 -8.83 -1.93 -4.88
N GLY A 58 -7.63 -2.50 -4.78
CA GLY A 58 -6.58 -1.99 -3.88
C GLY A 58 -6.12 -0.57 -4.21
N THR A 59 -6.56 0.00 -5.35
CA THR A 59 -6.16 1.33 -5.84
C THR A 59 -6.46 2.43 -4.82
N ALA A 60 -7.57 2.36 -4.08
CA ALA A 60 -7.89 3.34 -3.04
C ALA A 60 -6.87 3.31 -1.88
N ALA A 61 -6.58 2.10 -1.37
CA ALA A 61 -5.60 1.91 -0.29
C ALA A 61 -4.18 2.34 -0.72
N TRP A 62 -3.77 2.00 -1.95
CA TRP A 62 -2.47 2.38 -2.48
C TRP A 62 -2.35 3.89 -2.75
N ASN A 63 -3.39 4.55 -3.27
CA ASN A 63 -3.38 6.01 -3.45
C ASN A 63 -3.32 6.73 -2.11
N TYR A 64 -4.12 6.32 -1.13
CA TYR A 64 -4.04 6.91 0.22
C TYR A 64 -2.65 6.74 0.83
N SER A 65 -2.07 5.54 0.74
CA SER A 65 -0.70 5.28 1.20
C SER A 65 0.33 6.13 0.44
N ALA A 66 0.26 6.19 -0.88
CA ALA A 66 1.19 6.99 -1.69
C ALA A 66 1.08 8.49 -1.36
N MET A 67 -0.14 9.03 -1.26
CA MET A 67 -0.36 10.43 -0.92
C MET A 67 0.14 10.75 0.49
N THR A 68 -0.33 10.03 1.50
CA THR A 68 0.01 10.33 2.90
C THR A 68 1.47 10.02 3.18
N HIS A 69 1.95 8.84 2.79
CA HIS A 69 3.29 8.40 3.13
C HIS A 69 4.36 8.94 2.17
N CYS A 70 4.14 8.93 0.86
CA CYS A 70 5.21 9.22 -0.11
C CYS A 70 5.23 10.66 -0.59
N ILE A 71 4.06 11.28 -0.82
CA ILE A 71 3.96 12.65 -1.33
C ILE A 71 4.00 13.65 -0.16
N TRP A 72 3.11 13.48 0.82
CA TRP A 72 3.03 14.37 1.99
C TRP A 72 4.00 13.98 3.12
N GLY A 73 4.57 12.77 3.08
CA GLY A 73 5.55 12.31 4.08
C GLY A 73 5.00 12.10 5.49
N ILE A 74 3.69 12.05 5.66
CA ILE A 74 2.98 11.79 6.92
C ILE A 74 3.12 10.29 7.26
N ARG A 75 4.28 9.87 7.76
CA ARG A 75 4.48 8.52 8.34
C ARG A 75 4.84 8.67 9.82
N PRO A 76 3.91 8.42 10.76
CA PRO A 76 4.23 8.53 12.17
C PRO A 76 5.36 7.58 12.55
N GLY A 77 6.16 7.99 13.54
CA GLY A 77 7.12 7.10 14.17
C GLY A 77 6.39 5.94 14.86
N PHE A 78 7.10 4.84 15.07
CA PHE A 78 6.55 3.66 15.73
C PHE A 78 7.63 2.95 16.54
N SER A 79 7.19 2.11 17.47
CA SER A 79 8.07 1.20 18.20
C SER A 79 7.71 -0.24 17.85
N ALA A 80 8.71 -1.09 17.68
CA ALA A 80 8.53 -2.50 17.39
C ALA A 80 9.55 -3.32 18.20
N THR A 81 9.11 -4.50 18.63
CA THR A 81 9.99 -5.50 19.23
C THR A 81 10.12 -6.68 18.28
N ARG A 82 11.34 -7.09 17.96
CA ARG A 82 11.62 -8.22 17.07
C ARG A 82 12.54 -9.23 17.75
N HIS A 83 12.08 -10.47 17.87
CA HIS A 83 12.96 -11.60 18.18
C HIS A 83 13.60 -12.13 16.91
N PHE A 84 14.93 -12.20 16.88
CA PHE A 84 15.70 -12.69 15.74
C PHE A 84 17.00 -13.36 16.20
N ARG A 85 17.23 -14.60 15.75
CA ARG A 85 18.42 -15.41 16.10
C ARG A 85 18.69 -15.51 17.61
N GLY A 86 17.62 -15.57 18.41
CA GLY A 86 17.71 -15.66 19.87
C GLY A 86 17.98 -14.34 20.58
N ALA A 87 18.20 -13.23 19.86
CA ALA A 87 18.28 -11.89 20.41
C ALA A 87 16.93 -11.16 20.31
N GLN A 88 16.71 -10.19 21.18
CA GLN A 88 15.55 -9.30 21.18
C GLN A 88 15.97 -7.89 20.77
N TYR A 89 15.35 -7.37 19.71
CA TYR A 89 15.60 -6.02 19.20
C TYR A 89 14.43 -5.11 19.54
N HIS A 90 14.71 -4.04 20.28
CA HIS A 90 13.78 -2.96 20.57
C HIS A 90 14.04 -1.81 19.60
N ILE A 91 13.18 -1.68 18.61
CA ILE A 91 13.34 -0.75 17.48
C ILE A 91 12.42 0.43 17.68
N GLN A 92 12.99 1.62 17.80
CA GLN A 92 12.26 2.88 17.81
C GLN A 92 12.52 3.62 16.51
N VAL A 93 11.45 3.87 15.77
CA VAL A 93 11.46 4.61 14.52
C VAL A 93 10.89 5.99 14.78
N THR A 94 11.65 7.03 14.48
CA THR A 94 11.21 8.43 14.58
C THR A 94 11.23 9.09 13.22
N ARG A 95 10.24 9.93 12.92
CA ARG A 95 10.22 10.77 11.71
C ARG A 95 10.58 12.20 12.09
N ARG A 96 11.60 12.76 11.46
CA ARG A 96 12.06 14.16 11.63
C ARG A 96 12.00 14.98 10.34
N GLY A 97 11.85 14.35 9.17
CA GLY A 97 11.67 15.06 7.91
C GLY A 97 11.03 14.21 6.81
N LEU A 98 11.11 14.71 5.57
CA LEU A 98 10.47 14.13 4.37
C LEU A 98 11.41 13.27 3.52
N GLY A 99 12.70 13.22 3.85
CA GLY A 99 13.66 12.44 3.09
C GLY A 99 13.48 10.93 3.25
N GLN A 100 14.34 10.21 2.52
CA GLN A 100 14.27 8.75 2.38
C GLN A 100 15.43 8.04 3.09
N THR A 101 16.36 8.79 3.68
CA THR A 101 17.48 8.21 4.43
C THR A 101 17.05 7.81 5.82
N VAL A 102 17.50 6.64 6.27
CA VAL A 102 17.21 6.10 7.59
C VAL A 102 18.50 5.84 8.36
N PRO A 103 19.19 6.87 8.90
CA PRO A 103 20.30 6.63 9.80
C PRO A 103 19.89 5.73 10.97
N LEU A 104 20.74 4.73 11.23
CA LEU A 104 20.55 3.77 12.30
C LEU A 104 21.58 3.99 13.40
N VAL A 105 21.13 3.89 14.65
CA VAL A 105 21.96 3.84 15.85
C VAL A 105 21.61 2.56 16.60
N VAL A 106 22.60 1.72 16.87
CA VAL A 106 22.45 0.44 17.58
C VAL A 106 23.27 0.50 18.86
N ASP A 107 22.61 0.35 20.00
CA ASP A 107 23.21 0.46 21.34
C ASP A 107 24.09 1.72 21.50
N GLY A 108 23.63 2.83 20.94
CA GLY A 108 24.32 4.13 20.98
C GLY A 108 25.37 4.36 19.89
N GLN A 109 25.69 3.35 19.07
CA GLN A 109 26.69 3.46 17.99
C GLN A 109 26.02 3.62 16.61
N PRO A 110 26.42 4.62 15.79
CA PRO A 110 25.94 4.74 14.42
C PRO A 110 26.35 3.53 13.56
N VAL A 111 25.44 3.07 12.70
CA VAL A 111 25.68 1.98 11.75
C VAL A 111 25.58 2.50 10.32
N VAL A 112 26.43 1.98 9.43
CA VAL A 112 26.42 2.30 8.00
C VAL A 112 25.37 1.44 7.30
N GLY A 113 24.50 2.08 6.51
CA GLY A 113 23.43 1.41 5.76
C GLY A 113 22.15 1.23 6.59
N ASP A 114 21.27 0.35 6.10
CA ASP A 114 19.93 0.09 6.63
C ASP A 114 19.78 -1.32 7.23
N THR A 115 20.89 -2.06 7.33
CA THR A 115 20.92 -3.44 7.82
C THR A 115 21.44 -3.48 9.26
N LEU A 116 20.63 -4.04 10.16
CA LEU A 116 21.03 -4.23 11.56
C LEU A 116 22.02 -5.38 11.71
N PRO A 117 23.08 -5.22 12.52
CA PRO A 117 24.01 -6.30 12.82
C PRO A 117 23.32 -7.42 13.63
N THR A 118 23.77 -8.65 13.42
CA THR A 118 23.32 -9.80 14.22
C THR A 118 23.92 -9.75 15.62
N ALA A 119 23.10 -9.96 16.64
CA ALA A 119 23.53 -10.06 18.03
C ALA A 119 23.53 -11.52 18.53
N PRO A 120 24.32 -11.85 19.56
CA PRO A 120 24.30 -13.17 20.20
C PRO A 120 22.93 -13.52 20.80
N ALA A 121 22.63 -14.81 20.90
CA ALA A 121 21.41 -15.27 21.58
C ALA A 121 21.37 -14.79 23.05
N GLY A 122 20.20 -14.35 23.50
CA GLY A 122 20.00 -13.74 24.82
C GLY A 122 20.30 -12.24 24.90
N ALA A 123 20.85 -11.62 23.84
CA ALA A 123 21.11 -10.19 23.82
C ALA A 123 19.82 -9.36 23.70
N ASN A 124 19.80 -8.20 24.35
CA ASN A 124 18.79 -7.15 24.19
C ASN A 124 19.43 -5.96 23.49
N VAL A 125 18.95 -5.65 22.28
CA VAL A 125 19.54 -4.65 21.39
C VAL A 125 18.58 -3.47 21.27
N HIS A 126 19.07 -2.25 21.49
CA HIS A 126 18.29 -1.03 21.32
C HIS A 126 18.65 -0.38 19.98
N VAL A 127 17.64 -0.16 19.14
CA VAL A 127 17.80 0.40 17.79
C VAL A 127 16.99 1.68 17.69
N ILE A 128 17.64 2.75 17.24
CA ILE A 128 16.98 4.01 16.88
C ILE A 128 17.16 4.22 15.37
N ALA A 129 16.05 4.28 14.65
CA ALA A 129 15.98 4.64 13.25
C ALA A 129 15.36 6.04 13.12
N THR A 130 16.03 6.94 12.42
CA THR A 130 15.51 8.31 12.20
C THR A 130 15.24 8.51 10.72
N LEU A 131 13.99 8.78 10.34
CA LEU A 131 13.64 9.17 8.98
C LEU A 131 13.77 10.69 8.86
N ASN A 132 14.86 11.13 8.23
CA ASN A 132 15.11 12.54 7.86
C ASN A 132 14.53 12.81 6.49
#